data_AF-A0A352VKR0-F1
#
_entry.id   AF-A0A352VKR0-F1
#
_cell.length_a   1.000
_cell.length_b   1.000
_cell.length_c   1.000
_cell.angle_alpha   90.00
_cell.angle_beta   90.00
_cell.angle_gamma   90.00
#
_symmetry.space_group_name_H-M   'P 1'
#
loop_
_entity.id
_entity.type
_entity.pdbx_description
1 polymer ?
#
loop_
_entity_poly.entity_id
_entity_poly.type
_entity_poly.pdbx_seq_one_letter_code
_entity_poly.pdbx_strand_id
1 'polypeptide(L)'
;MEGNFIILNVIAFLGIKQYTLGFDEVSGDVTGTETADLLLSSDPDFRPADFEIGDDGALYVADWANAIIGHMQHNIRDPARDHTHGRIYRVTAPGRPLQAHVELDGQPIPVLLTALQHPVNGVRQRARVELSERPTSEVISETEAWIAQWEPSEPEHAHHLLEALWLHQQHNVENQDLLDLVLNSPVAHARIAA
;
A
#
# COMPACT_ATOMS: atom_id res chain seq x y z
N MET A 1 -4.11 7.21 -7.44
CA MET A 1 -3.70 8.45 -6.74
C MET A 1 -2.39 8.87 -7.36
N GLU A 2 -2.19 10.16 -7.60
CA GLU A 2 -0.96 10.73 -8.20
C GLU A 2 0.26 10.66 -7.26
N GLY A 3 0.36 9.62 -6.42
CA GLY A 3 1.36 9.53 -5.36
C GLY A 3 1.12 10.48 -4.17
N ASN A 4 -0.04 11.15 -4.12
CA ASN A 4 -0.36 12.08 -3.04
C ASN A 4 -0.50 11.37 -1.69
N PHE A 5 0.05 11.99 -0.66
CA PHE A 5 -0.09 11.57 0.73
C PHE A 5 -1.38 12.12 1.32
N ILE A 6 -2.07 11.32 2.13
CA ILE A 6 -3.31 11.75 2.79
C ILE A 6 -3.18 11.66 4.31
N ILE A 7 -3.80 12.61 5.00
CA ILE A 7 -3.82 12.67 6.46
C ILE A 7 -5.27 12.72 6.92
N LEU A 8 -5.67 11.75 7.73
CA LEU A 8 -6.95 11.77 8.43
C LEU A 8 -6.84 12.72 9.63
N ASN A 9 -7.76 13.67 9.74
CA ASN A 9 -7.71 14.67 10.80
C ASN A 9 -9.09 14.88 11.44
N VAL A 10 -9.07 15.04 12.76
CA VAL A 10 -10.23 15.20 13.63
C VAL A 10 -10.11 16.40 14.59
N ILE A 11 -8.99 17.12 14.58
CA ILE A 11 -8.72 18.29 15.44
C ILE A 11 -8.35 19.47 14.55
N ALA A 12 -9.04 20.59 14.73
CA ALA A 12 -8.92 21.83 13.93
C ALA A 12 -9.31 21.71 12.44
N PHE A 13 -9.26 20.50 11.86
CA PHE A 13 -9.79 20.17 10.54
C PHE A 13 -10.52 18.84 10.61
N LEU A 14 -11.75 18.79 10.09
CA LEU A 14 -12.63 17.63 10.21
C LEU A 14 -12.78 16.93 8.88
N GLY A 15 -11.82 16.08 8.53
CA GLY A 15 -11.70 15.63 7.15
C GLY A 15 -10.44 14.84 6.84
N ILE A 16 -10.16 14.76 5.55
CA ILE A 16 -8.98 14.12 4.97
C ILE A 16 -8.23 15.17 4.16
N LYS A 17 -7.02 15.50 4.62
CA LYS A 17 -6.10 16.39 3.90
C LYS A 17 -5.33 15.62 2.84
N GLN A 18 -4.86 16.33 1.82
CA GLN A 18 -4.03 15.79 0.76
C GLN A 18 -2.77 16.64 0.58
N TYR A 19 -1.65 15.97 0.31
CA TYR A 19 -0.36 16.58 0.06
C TYR A 19 0.29 15.98 -1.19
N THR A 20 0.82 16.81 -2.07
CA THR A 20 1.79 16.35 -3.08
C THR A 20 3.14 16.15 -2.41
N LEU A 21 3.86 15.09 -2.75
CA LEU A 21 5.17 14.81 -2.20
C LEU A 21 6.29 15.20 -3.17
N GLY A 22 7.33 15.85 -2.65
CA GLY A 22 8.62 16.04 -3.31
C GLY A 22 9.68 15.17 -2.65
N PHE A 23 10.55 14.56 -3.46
CA PHE A 23 11.61 13.66 -3.00
C PHE A 23 12.98 14.17 -3.47
N ASP A 24 13.93 14.28 -2.54
CA ASP A 24 15.34 14.49 -2.86
C ASP A 24 16.05 13.13 -2.94
N GLU A 25 16.44 12.71 -4.14
CA GLU A 25 17.06 11.41 -4.37
C GLU A 25 18.47 11.27 -3.78
N VAL A 26 19.12 12.39 -3.43
CA VAL A 26 20.48 12.40 -2.87
C VAL A 26 20.43 12.34 -1.35
N SER A 27 19.61 13.18 -0.71
CA SER A 27 19.49 13.17 0.75
C SER A 27 18.49 12.14 1.29
N GLY A 28 17.52 11.73 0.46
CA GLY A 28 16.39 10.91 0.87
C GLY A 28 15.27 11.71 1.56
N ASP A 29 15.34 13.04 1.56
CA ASP A 29 14.34 13.89 2.21
C ASP A 29 13.02 13.88 1.45
N VAL A 30 11.92 13.83 2.21
CA VAL A 30 10.55 13.92 1.70
C VAL A 30 9.92 15.22 2.19
N THR A 31 9.37 16.01 1.28
CA THR A 31 8.61 17.23 1.62
C THR A 31 7.17 17.09 1.13
N GLY A 32 6.22 17.58 1.92
CA GLY A 32 4.80 17.59 1.58
C GLY A 32 4.31 19.01 1.36
N THR A 33 3.65 19.27 0.23
CA THR A 33 2.94 20.53 -0.03
C THR A 33 1.45 20.27 -0.01
N GLU A 34 0.70 21.00 0.83
CA GLU A 34 -0.76 20.85 0.93
C GLU A 34 -1.42 21.19 -0.41
N THR A 35 -2.37 20.36 -0.83
CA THR A 35 -3.21 20.60 -2.01
C THR A 35 -4.68 20.64 -1.60
N ALA A 36 -5.61 20.57 -2.56
CA ALA A 36 -7.04 20.53 -2.28
C ALA A 36 -7.39 19.42 -1.28
N ASP A 37 -8.17 19.74 -0.25
CA ASP A 37 -8.64 18.75 0.70
C ASP A 37 -9.42 17.64 -0.03
N LEU A 38 -9.15 16.39 0.33
CA LEU A 38 -9.82 15.25 -0.28
C LEU A 38 -11.29 15.16 0.19
N LEU A 39 -11.50 15.43 1.48
CA LEU A 39 -12.82 15.41 2.10
C LEU A 39 -12.84 16.40 3.25
N LEU A 40 -13.87 17.24 3.28
CA LEU A 40 -14.21 18.08 4.43
C LEU A 40 -15.63 17.75 4.85
N SER A 41 -15.81 17.34 6.11
CA SER A 41 -17.12 16.99 6.65
C SER A 41 -17.74 18.18 7.37
N SER A 42 -19.04 18.36 7.18
CA SER A 42 -19.87 19.26 8.00
C SER A 42 -20.49 18.56 9.20
N ASP A 43 -20.38 17.24 9.30
CA ASP A 43 -20.87 16.46 10.43
C ASP A 43 -19.88 16.55 11.60
N PRO A 44 -20.28 17.14 12.74
CA PRO A 44 -19.41 17.31 13.90
C PRO A 44 -18.96 16.00 14.54
N ASP A 45 -19.55 14.85 14.19
CA ASP A 45 -19.19 13.53 14.72
C ASP A 45 -18.32 12.72 13.76
N PHE A 46 -17.93 13.28 12.60
CA PHE A 46 -17.02 12.62 11.66
C PHE A 46 -15.61 12.47 12.25
N ARG A 47 -15.12 11.24 12.35
CA ARG A 47 -13.84 10.82 12.94
C ARG A 47 -13.15 9.77 12.06
N PRO A 48 -12.57 10.17 10.90
CA PRO A 48 -11.81 9.24 10.07
C PRO A 48 -10.64 8.71 10.89
N ALA A 49 -10.65 7.40 11.12
CA ALA A 49 -9.71 6.72 12.00
C ALA A 49 -8.67 5.92 11.20
N ASP A 50 -9.08 5.37 10.05
CA ASP A 50 -8.20 4.62 9.17
C ASP A 50 -8.66 4.67 7.72
N PHE A 51 -7.77 4.33 6.79
CA PHE A 51 -8.13 4.17 5.39
C PHE A 51 -7.36 3.02 4.73
N GLU A 52 -7.98 2.44 3.71
CA GLU A 52 -7.37 1.40 2.89
C GLU A 52 -7.73 1.59 1.42
N ILE A 53 -6.85 1.14 0.53
CA ILE A 53 -7.18 1.00 -0.90
C ILE A 53 -7.74 -0.40 -1.11
N GLY A 54 -9.03 -0.48 -1.48
CA GLY A 54 -9.70 -1.74 -1.74
C GLY A 54 -9.16 -2.48 -2.97
N ASP A 55 -9.50 -3.77 -3.07
CA ASP A 55 -9.15 -4.61 -4.22
C ASP A 55 -9.78 -4.12 -5.55
N ASP A 56 -10.86 -3.36 -5.43
CA ASP A 56 -11.58 -2.63 -6.48
C ASP A 56 -10.95 -1.27 -6.85
N GLY A 57 -9.85 -0.86 -6.20
CA GLY A 57 -9.15 0.41 -6.43
C GLY A 57 -9.89 1.66 -5.91
N ALA A 58 -10.91 1.50 -5.07
CA ALA A 58 -11.54 2.58 -4.33
C ALA A 58 -10.79 2.87 -3.03
N LEU A 59 -10.91 4.11 -2.53
CA LEU A 59 -10.43 4.46 -1.19
C LEU A 59 -11.55 4.18 -0.19
N TYR A 60 -11.29 3.33 0.78
CA TYR A 60 -12.19 3.05 1.90
C TYR A 60 -11.70 3.82 3.12
N VAL A 61 -12.61 4.52 3.79
CA VAL A 61 -12.30 5.28 5.01
C VAL A 61 -13.18 4.76 6.12
N ALA A 62 -12.54 4.27 7.19
CA ALA A 62 -13.19 3.90 8.42
C ALA A 62 -13.39 5.16 9.28
N ASP A 63 -14.63 5.42 9.65
CA ASP A 63 -15.01 6.53 10.49
C ASP A 63 -15.62 6.00 11.80
N TRP A 64 -14.99 6.37 12.91
CA TRP A 64 -15.45 5.99 14.25
C TRP A 64 -16.78 6.66 14.64
N ALA A 65 -17.17 7.75 13.95
CA ALA A 65 -18.48 8.40 14.05
C ALA A 65 -18.90 8.71 15.50
N ASN A 66 -18.07 9.46 16.23
CA ASN A 66 -18.24 9.63 17.67
C ASN A 66 -18.12 11.10 18.12
N ALA A 67 -19.08 11.55 18.92
CA ALA A 67 -19.09 12.90 19.48
C ALA A 67 -17.88 13.15 20.40
N ILE A 68 -17.46 12.13 21.17
CA ILE A 68 -16.41 12.27 22.17
C ILE A 68 -15.07 11.73 21.67
N ILE A 69 -14.12 12.62 21.38
CA ILE A 69 -12.78 12.29 20.87
C ILE A 69 -11.81 11.96 22.01
N GLY A 70 -11.68 12.87 22.97
CA GLY A 70 -10.60 12.86 23.97
C GLY A 70 -11.00 12.23 25.29
N HIS A 71 -10.00 11.79 26.06
CA HIS A 71 -10.15 11.29 27.43
C HIS A 71 -9.96 12.37 28.50
N MET A 72 -9.58 13.59 28.09
CA MET A 72 -9.27 14.70 29.01
C MET A 72 -10.54 15.43 29.48
N GLN A 73 -11.46 15.74 28.56
CA GLN A 73 -12.70 16.47 28.86
C GLN A 73 -13.84 15.54 29.30
N HIS A 74 -13.76 14.26 28.93
CA HIS A 74 -14.80 13.26 29.16
C HIS A 74 -14.21 11.98 29.71
N ASN A 75 -14.90 11.35 30.67
CA ASN A 75 -14.48 10.07 31.23
C ASN A 75 -14.41 9.00 30.13
N ILE A 76 -13.50 8.03 30.26
CA ILE A 76 -13.43 6.89 29.33
C ILE A 76 -14.70 6.01 29.38
N ARG A 77 -15.47 6.08 30.47
CA ARG A 77 -16.76 5.41 30.67
C ARG A 77 -17.96 6.33 30.45
N ASP A 78 -17.77 7.47 29.81
CA ASP A 78 -18.89 8.36 29.49
C ASP A 78 -19.91 7.60 28.61
N PRO A 79 -21.18 7.49 29.04
CA PRO A 79 -22.19 6.70 28.33
C PRO A 79 -22.54 7.27 26.94
N ALA A 80 -22.16 8.51 26.64
CA ALA A 80 -22.33 9.10 25.32
C ALA A 80 -21.26 8.64 24.31
N ARG A 81 -20.24 7.88 24.73
CA ARG A 81 -19.33 7.21 23.79
C ARG A 81 -20.08 6.10 23.07
N ASP A 82 -20.14 6.18 21.75
CA ASP A 82 -20.65 5.08 20.93
C ASP A 82 -19.60 3.97 20.78
N HIS A 83 -20.01 2.73 21.08
CA HIS A 83 -19.18 1.53 21.04
C HIS A 83 -19.69 0.50 20.01
N THR A 84 -20.74 0.86 19.28
CA THR A 84 -21.54 -0.08 18.47
C THR A 84 -21.72 0.37 17.02
N HIS A 85 -21.62 1.68 16.76
CA HIS A 85 -21.76 2.22 15.41
C HIS A 85 -20.45 2.82 14.91
N GLY A 86 -20.36 2.86 13.60
CA GLY A 86 -19.28 3.46 12.82
C GLY A 86 -19.75 3.56 11.37
N ARG A 87 -18.96 4.20 10.52
CA ARG A 87 -19.26 4.37 9.10
C ARG A 87 -18.08 3.92 8.27
N ILE A 88 -18.36 3.31 7.12
CA ILE A 88 -17.36 3.05 6.08
C ILE A 88 -17.75 3.87 4.86
N TYR A 89 -16.86 4.75 4.42
CA TYR A 89 -17.02 5.51 3.19
C TYR A 89 -16.22 4.84 2.08
N ARG A 90 -16.86 4.59 0.93
CA ARG A 90 -16.18 4.16 -0.30
C ARG A 90 -16.10 5.34 -1.25
N VAL A 91 -14.89 5.82 -1.51
CA VAL A 91 -14.61 7.00 -2.33
C VAL A 91 -14.09 6.56 -3.70
N THR A 92 -14.80 7.01 -4.74
CA THR A 92 -14.50 6.71 -6.15
C THR A 92 -14.57 7.98 -7.00
N ALA A 93 -13.96 7.94 -8.20
CA ALA A 93 -14.03 9.06 -9.13
C ALA A 93 -15.16 8.84 -10.16
N PRO A 94 -15.99 9.86 -10.46
CA PRO A 94 -17.00 9.75 -11.51
C PRO A 94 -16.39 9.31 -12.85
N GLY A 95 -17.03 8.35 -13.52
CA GLY A 95 -16.58 7.85 -14.83
C GLY A 95 -15.34 6.95 -14.80
N ARG A 96 -14.72 6.72 -13.64
CA ARG A 96 -13.60 5.78 -13.48
C ARG A 96 -14.15 4.39 -13.14
N PRO A 97 -13.97 3.37 -14.00
CA PRO A 97 -14.38 2.01 -13.65
C PRO A 97 -13.58 1.51 -12.46
N LEU A 98 -14.22 0.65 -11.66
CA LEU A 98 -13.55 -0.08 -10.60
C LEU A 98 -12.61 -1.12 -11.20
N GLN A 99 -11.55 -1.44 -10.45
CA GLN A 99 -10.67 -2.54 -10.79
C GLN A 99 -11.42 -3.86 -10.69
N ALA A 100 -11.16 -4.76 -11.64
CA ALA A 100 -11.65 -6.13 -11.57
C ALA A 100 -10.92 -6.90 -10.46
N HIS A 101 -11.66 -7.74 -9.74
CA HIS A 101 -11.04 -8.62 -8.75
C HIS A 101 -10.00 -9.53 -9.43
N VAL A 102 -8.82 -9.63 -8.79
CA VAL A 102 -7.76 -10.56 -9.19
C VAL A 102 -7.80 -11.74 -8.24
N GLU A 103 -8.21 -12.90 -8.76
CA GLU A 103 -8.17 -14.16 -8.03
C GLU A 103 -6.71 -14.58 -7.84
N LEU A 104 -6.31 -14.83 -6.59
CA LEU A 104 -4.94 -15.20 -6.21
C LEU A 104 -4.90 -16.49 -5.40
N ASP A 105 -5.86 -16.66 -4.48
CA ASP A 105 -6.00 -17.88 -3.68
C ASP A 105 -6.05 -19.13 -4.57
N GLY A 106 -5.19 -20.09 -4.27
CA GLY A 106 -5.10 -21.36 -5.00
C GLY A 106 -4.51 -21.27 -6.42
N GLN A 107 -4.09 -20.09 -6.88
CA GLN A 107 -3.48 -19.97 -8.21
C GLN A 107 -2.07 -20.58 -8.25
N PRO A 108 -1.62 -21.08 -9.41
CA PRO A 108 -0.26 -21.61 -9.58
C PRO A 108 0.81 -20.55 -9.35
N ILE A 109 1.99 -20.96 -8.86
CA ILE A 109 3.13 -20.06 -8.59
C ILE A 109 3.46 -19.14 -9.79
N PRO A 110 3.52 -19.60 -11.05
CA PRO A 110 3.78 -18.71 -12.19
C PRO A 110 2.73 -17.60 -12.38
N VAL A 111 1.46 -17.87 -12.04
CA VAL A 111 0.38 -16.87 -12.09
C VAL A 111 0.56 -15.84 -10.98
N LEU A 112 0.95 -16.27 -9.78
CA LEU A 112 1.24 -15.40 -8.65
C LEU A 112 2.46 -14.51 -8.89
N LEU A 113 3.54 -15.05 -9.48
CA LEU A 113 4.71 -14.27 -9.89
C LEU A 113 4.34 -13.24 -10.97
N THR A 114 3.45 -13.59 -11.90
CA THR A 114 2.90 -12.63 -12.86
C THR A 114 2.13 -11.50 -12.15
N ALA A 115 1.39 -11.81 -11.09
CA ALA A 115 0.66 -10.82 -10.31
C ALA A 115 1.56 -9.82 -9.56
N LEU A 116 2.85 -10.12 -9.35
CA LEU A 116 3.83 -9.16 -8.80
C LEU A 116 4.19 -8.03 -9.77
N GLN A 117 3.72 -8.08 -11.03
CA GLN A 117 3.84 -6.98 -11.99
C GLN A 117 2.65 -6.03 -11.92
N HIS A 118 1.62 -6.37 -11.14
CA HIS A 118 0.36 -5.63 -11.13
C HIS A 118 0.54 -4.21 -10.56
N PRO A 119 -0.05 -3.15 -11.15
CA PRO A 119 0.17 -1.76 -10.74
C PRO A 119 -0.33 -1.46 -9.32
N VAL A 120 -1.33 -2.21 -8.83
CA VAL A 120 -1.89 -2.02 -7.49
C VAL A 120 -1.12 -2.83 -6.44
N ASN A 121 -0.56 -2.11 -5.45
CA ASN A 121 0.22 -2.68 -4.35
C ASN A 121 -0.53 -3.80 -3.60
N GLY A 122 -1.82 -3.64 -3.33
CA GLY A 122 -2.63 -4.64 -2.62
C GLY A 122 -2.79 -5.97 -3.37
N VAL A 123 -2.69 -5.97 -4.71
CA VAL A 123 -2.66 -7.22 -5.49
C VAL A 123 -1.30 -7.92 -5.30
N ARG A 124 -0.20 -7.16 -5.40
CA ARG A 124 1.15 -7.70 -5.19
C ARG A 124 1.35 -8.22 -3.77
N GLN A 125 0.87 -7.48 -2.77
CA GLN A 125 0.92 -7.89 -1.37
C GLN A 125 0.19 -9.22 -1.15
N ARG A 126 -1.05 -9.37 -1.66
CA ARG A 126 -1.79 -10.63 -1.54
C ARG A 126 -1.10 -11.77 -2.29
N ALA A 127 -0.47 -11.50 -3.44
CA ALA A 127 0.29 -12.51 -4.16
C ALA A 127 1.52 -12.97 -3.36
N ARG A 128 2.24 -12.06 -2.70
CA ARG A 128 3.33 -12.39 -1.78
C ARG A 128 2.84 -13.19 -0.55
N VAL A 129 1.68 -12.84 0.01
CA VAL A 129 1.07 -13.61 1.11
C VAL A 129 0.75 -15.04 0.66
N GLU A 130 0.08 -15.20 -0.48
CA GLU A 130 -0.23 -16.51 -1.05
C GLU A 130 1.05 -17.33 -1.31
N LEU A 131 2.08 -16.71 -1.89
CA LEU A 131 3.37 -17.35 -2.15
C LEU A 131 4.05 -17.84 -0.87
N SER A 132 3.91 -17.13 0.26
CA SER A 132 4.50 -17.58 1.53
C SER A 132 3.88 -18.83 2.13
N GLU A 133 2.69 -19.23 1.67
CA GLU A 133 2.07 -20.48 2.09
C GLU A 133 2.56 -21.69 1.27
N ARG A 134 3.35 -21.45 0.21
CA ARG A 134 3.86 -22.50 -0.70
C ARG A 134 5.21 -23.05 -0.23
N PRO A 135 5.60 -24.26 -0.66
CA PRO A 135 6.92 -24.80 -0.36
C PRO A 135 8.04 -23.88 -0.87
N THR A 136 8.93 -23.45 0.03
CA THR A 136 10.03 -22.52 -0.29
C THR A 136 10.84 -22.94 -1.50
N SER A 137 11.18 -24.24 -1.63
CA SER A 137 11.96 -24.73 -2.77
C SER A 137 11.27 -24.54 -4.11
N GLU A 138 9.94 -24.65 -4.16
CA GLU A 138 9.17 -24.46 -5.38
C GLU A 138 9.08 -22.97 -5.74
N VAL A 139 8.82 -22.11 -4.74
CA VAL A 139 8.73 -20.65 -4.96
C VAL A 139 10.07 -20.10 -5.44
N ILE A 140 11.18 -20.45 -4.79
CA ILE A 140 12.49 -19.93 -5.18
C ILE A 140 12.89 -20.44 -6.56
N SER A 141 12.68 -21.72 -6.88
CA SER A 141 12.99 -22.27 -8.20
C SER A 141 12.21 -21.55 -9.32
N GLU A 142 10.92 -21.31 -9.12
CA GLU A 142 10.09 -20.58 -10.10
C GLU A 142 10.44 -19.09 -10.15
N THR A 143 10.82 -18.49 -9.01
CA THR A 143 11.27 -17.09 -8.95
C THR A 143 12.56 -16.89 -9.72
N GLU A 144 13.54 -17.80 -9.57
CA GLU A 144 14.80 -17.78 -10.33
C GLU A 144 14.56 -17.91 -11.84
N ALA A 145 13.66 -18.81 -12.25
CA ALA A 145 13.25 -18.94 -13.64
C ALA A 145 12.53 -17.68 -14.15
N TRP A 146 11.68 -17.09 -13.31
CA TRP A 146 10.93 -15.88 -13.63
C TRP A 146 11.83 -14.65 -13.78
N ILE A 147 12.87 -14.48 -12.96
CA ILE A 147 13.76 -13.33 -13.08
C ILE A 147 14.74 -13.43 -14.24
N ALA A 148 15.02 -14.63 -14.76
CA ALA A 148 15.90 -14.82 -15.90
C ALA A 148 15.39 -14.17 -17.21
N GLN A 149 14.12 -13.77 -17.27
CA GLN A 149 13.56 -13.05 -18.41
C GLN A 149 13.72 -11.52 -18.33
N TRP A 150 14.15 -11.01 -17.18
CA TRP A 150 14.25 -9.57 -16.92
C TRP A 150 15.69 -9.08 -17.11
N GLU A 151 15.83 -7.94 -17.78
CA GLU A 151 17.11 -7.29 -18.05
C GLU A 151 17.42 -6.26 -16.94
N PRO A 152 18.46 -6.46 -16.10
CA PRO A 152 18.81 -5.58 -14.98
C PRO A 152 19.09 -4.13 -15.34
N SER A 153 19.59 -3.90 -16.56
CA SER A 153 19.92 -2.56 -17.04
C SER A 153 18.69 -1.76 -17.48
N GLU A 154 17.54 -2.40 -17.67
CA GLU A 154 16.28 -1.74 -18.06
C GLU A 154 15.51 -1.23 -16.82
N PRO A 155 15.24 0.09 -16.71
CA PRO A 155 14.56 0.66 -15.54
C PRO A 155 13.20 0.04 -15.22
N GLU A 156 12.42 -0.33 -16.25
CA GLU A 156 11.08 -0.93 -16.08
C GLU A 156 11.14 -2.32 -15.39
N HIS A 157 12.27 -3.02 -15.51
CA HIS A 157 12.46 -4.34 -14.90
C HIS A 157 12.94 -4.28 -13.45
N ALA A 158 13.43 -3.13 -12.99
CA ALA A 158 13.98 -2.97 -11.64
C ALA A 158 12.97 -3.36 -10.55
N HIS A 159 11.69 -3.04 -10.75
CA HIS A 159 10.61 -3.40 -9.82
C HIS A 159 10.43 -4.93 -9.72
N HIS A 160 10.52 -5.65 -10.83
CA HIS A 160 10.35 -7.11 -10.84
C HIS A 160 11.50 -7.83 -10.11
N LEU A 161 12.72 -7.33 -10.28
CA LEU A 161 13.91 -7.85 -9.60
C LEU A 161 13.87 -7.57 -8.10
N LEU A 162 13.38 -6.39 -7.70
CA LEU A 162 13.13 -6.06 -6.29
C LEU A 162 12.05 -6.96 -5.67
N GLU A 163 10.94 -7.20 -6.37
CA GLU A 163 9.89 -8.12 -5.91
C GLU A 163 10.45 -9.54 -5.69
N ALA A 164 11.32 -10.02 -6.57
CA ALA A 164 12.00 -11.31 -6.38
C ALA A 164 12.95 -11.31 -5.17
N LEU A 165 13.70 -10.23 -4.95
CA LEU A 165 14.57 -10.09 -3.77
C LEU A 165 13.76 -10.17 -2.48
N TRP A 166 12.60 -9.51 -2.43
CA TRP A 166 11.69 -9.58 -1.28
C TRP A 166 11.07 -10.97 -1.10
N LEU A 167 10.81 -11.72 -2.17
CA LEU A 167 10.38 -13.12 -2.05
C LEU A 167 11.47 -13.99 -1.40
N HIS A 168 12.72 -13.83 -1.82
CA HIS A 168 13.87 -14.49 -1.19
C HIS A 168 13.93 -14.18 0.31
N GLN A 169 13.78 -12.91 0.70
CA GLN A 169 13.72 -12.49 2.09
C GLN A 169 12.53 -13.12 2.84
N GLN A 170 11.33 -13.10 2.25
CA GLN A 170 10.11 -13.65 2.86
C GLN A 170 10.20 -15.16 3.10
N HIS A 171 10.88 -15.88 2.22
CA HIS A 171 11.16 -17.31 2.37
C HIS A 171 12.45 -17.62 3.16
N ASN A 172 13.14 -16.59 3.66
CA ASN A 172 14.39 -16.71 4.41
C ASN A 172 15.48 -17.48 3.64
N VAL A 173 15.63 -17.20 2.35
CA VAL A 173 16.65 -17.76 1.46
C VAL A 173 17.52 -16.63 0.93
N GLU A 174 18.78 -16.58 1.36
CA GLU A 174 19.73 -15.56 0.92
C GLU A 174 20.04 -15.69 -0.58
N ASN A 175 20.05 -14.55 -1.28
CA ASN A 175 20.51 -14.45 -2.67
C ASN A 175 21.35 -13.18 -2.82
N GLN A 176 22.66 -13.31 -2.54
CA GLN A 176 23.60 -12.19 -2.55
C GLN A 176 23.79 -11.61 -3.95
N ASP A 177 23.80 -12.46 -4.98
CA ASP A 177 23.96 -12.00 -6.37
C ASP A 177 22.78 -11.11 -6.80
N LEU A 178 21.54 -11.49 -6.43
CA LEU A 178 20.36 -10.66 -6.69
C LEU A 178 20.37 -9.37 -5.85
N LEU A 179 20.79 -9.43 -4.59
CA LEU A 179 20.92 -8.24 -3.75
C LEU A 179 21.91 -7.24 -4.35
N ASP A 180 23.12 -7.69 -4.69
CA ASP A 180 24.16 -6.85 -5.31
C ASP A 180 23.66 -6.24 -6.63
N LEU A 181 22.88 -7.01 -7.40
CA LEU A 181 22.26 -6.53 -8.63
C LEU A 181 21.25 -5.39 -8.35
N VAL A 182 20.32 -5.56 -7.40
CA VAL A 182 19.31 -4.54 -7.10
C VAL A 182 19.94 -3.30 -6.43
N LEU A 183 20.98 -3.47 -5.59
CA LEU A 183 21.76 -2.36 -5.02
C LEU A 183 22.46 -1.51 -6.09
N ASN A 184 22.71 -2.07 -7.27
CA ASN A 184 23.29 -1.37 -8.43
C ASN A 184 22.25 -1.01 -9.51
N SER A 185 20.95 -1.11 -9.20
CA SER A 185 19.85 -0.80 -10.14
C SER A 185 19.93 0.63 -10.68
N PRO A 186 19.56 0.87 -11.96
CA PRO A 186 19.42 2.24 -12.49
C PRO A 186 18.33 3.05 -11.79
N VAL A 187 17.38 2.40 -11.10
CA VAL A 187 16.27 3.05 -10.39
C VAL A 187 16.62 3.31 -8.93
N ALA A 188 16.64 4.57 -8.51
CA ALA A 188 17.00 4.96 -7.15
C ALA A 188 16.12 4.30 -6.08
N HIS A 189 14.80 4.26 -6.29
CA HIS A 189 13.89 3.61 -5.36
C HIS A 189 14.15 2.11 -5.20
N ALA A 190 14.59 1.40 -6.25
CA ALA A 190 14.95 -0.01 -6.13
C ALA A 190 16.20 -0.19 -5.25
N ARG A 191 17.22 0.66 -5.41
CA ARG A 191 18.43 0.63 -4.57
C ARG A 191 18.14 0.91 -3.10
N ILE A 192 17.26 1.87 -2.81
CA ILE A 192 16.89 2.26 -1.45
C ILE A 192 16.09 1.15 -0.75
N ALA A 193 15.34 0.35 -1.52
CA ALA A 193 14.41 -0.64 -1.03
C ALA A 193 14.98 -2.07 -0.96
N ALA A 194 16.16 -2.30 -1.54
CA ALA A 194 16.92 -3.55 -1.48
C ALA A 194 17.50 -3.79 -0.08
#